data_AF-A0A756JYH1-F1
#
_entry.id   AF-A0A756JYH1-F1
#
_cell.length_a   1.000
_cell.length_b   1.000
_cell.length_c   1.000
_cell.angle_alpha   90.00
_cell.angle_beta   90.00
_cell.angle_gamma   90.00
#
_symmetry.space_group_name_H-M   'P 1'
#
loop_
_entity.id
_entity.type
_entity.pdbx_description
1 polymer ?
#
loop_
_entity_poly.entity_id
_entity_poly.type
_entity_poly.pdbx_seq_one_letter_code
_entity_poly.pdbx_strand_id
1 'polypeptide(L)'
;MRNAKEGVALAAIVAKETTEGKWSGTGGGLGFGTGGLGLFVGGMSGTKREQSQRAKEFEAPPKASFNWLYVFAPLILLLVIAAMFGFGSSFVQFMADGQPAATGSLGRAQEGLDQMVSVLGQFVPLLAIVGAALWFIFGRSRREDEENARFKAAEAADRIKEGIYYRLRYVEDDHVVFDPKTGREVPAERNHILSLLNELASSEQAE
;
A
#
# COMPACT_ATOMS: atom_id res chain seq x y z
N MET A 1 38.44 -4.67 15.27
CA MET A 1 37.58 -3.64 14.65
C MET A 1 38.17 -3.32 13.29
N ARG A 2 37.41 -3.55 12.21
CA ARG A 2 37.82 -3.20 10.85
C ARG A 2 37.93 -1.70 10.64
N ASN A 3 38.77 -1.26 9.72
CA ASN A 3 38.96 0.16 9.46
C ASN A 3 37.77 0.69 8.64
N ALA A 4 37.22 1.86 9.01
CA ALA A 4 36.13 2.49 8.27
C ALA A 4 36.47 2.79 6.78
N LYS A 5 37.76 2.79 6.41
CA LYS A 5 38.26 2.96 5.04
C LYS A 5 38.33 1.66 4.23
N GLU A 6 38.11 0.52 4.85
CA GLU A 6 38.30 -0.81 4.26
C GLU A 6 37.09 -1.28 3.43
N GLY A 7 35.93 -0.63 3.58
CA GLY A 7 34.72 -0.96 2.85
C GLY A 7 34.05 0.23 2.17
N VAL A 8 33.19 -0.05 1.19
CA VAL A 8 32.41 0.93 0.43
C VAL A 8 31.05 1.12 1.10
N ALA A 9 30.54 2.35 1.16
CA ALA A 9 29.21 2.63 1.71
C ALA A 9 28.11 1.92 0.92
N LEU A 10 27.17 1.25 1.60
CA LEU A 10 26.03 0.57 0.95
C LEU A 10 25.24 1.54 0.07
N ALA A 11 24.95 2.74 0.59
CA ALA A 11 24.24 3.79 -0.13
C ALA A 11 24.95 4.21 -1.43
N ALA A 12 26.29 4.20 -1.46
CA ALA A 12 27.05 4.54 -2.66
C ALA A 12 26.97 3.43 -3.72
N ILE A 13 26.99 2.15 -3.31
CA ILE A 13 26.79 1.01 -4.21
C ILE A 13 25.39 1.07 -4.81
N VAL A 14 24.36 1.25 -3.97
CA VAL A 14 22.96 1.37 -4.42
C VAL A 14 22.78 2.54 -5.38
N ALA A 15 23.35 3.71 -5.09
CA ALA A 15 23.26 4.88 -5.97
C ALA A 15 23.96 4.65 -7.32
N LYS A 16 25.12 3.99 -7.32
CA LYS A 16 25.88 3.71 -8.56
C LYS A 16 25.21 2.65 -9.43
N GLU A 17 24.54 1.68 -8.82
CA GLU A 17 23.97 0.51 -9.49
C GLU A 17 22.45 0.61 -9.71
N THR A 18 21.85 1.75 -9.36
CA THR A 18 20.44 2.07 -9.65
C THR A 18 20.37 3.08 -10.80
N THR A 19 19.69 2.70 -11.88
CA THR A 19 19.39 3.60 -13.00
C THR A 19 17.90 3.91 -13.02
N GLU A 20 17.56 5.21 -13.01
CA GLU A 20 16.19 5.69 -13.14
C GLU A 20 15.97 6.25 -14.55
N GLY A 21 15.14 5.58 -15.34
CA GLY A 21 14.68 6.07 -16.64
C GLY A 21 13.26 6.62 -16.57
N LYS A 22 12.97 7.70 -17.28
CA LYS A 22 11.59 8.15 -17.53
C LYS A 22 11.22 7.76 -18.95
N TRP A 23 10.09 7.11 -19.12
CA TRP A 23 9.49 6.91 -20.45
C TRP A 23 8.24 7.76 -20.54
N SER A 24 8.05 8.41 -21.68
CA SER A 24 6.80 9.05 -22.05
C SER A 24 6.41 8.54 -23.43
N GLY A 25 5.15 8.12 -23.55
CA GLY A 25 4.56 7.68 -24.80
C GLY A 25 3.18 8.27 -24.94
N THR A 26 2.93 8.97 -26.05
CA THR A 26 1.60 9.35 -26.48
C THR A 26 1.00 8.16 -27.23
N GLY A 27 0.04 7.47 -26.61
CA GLY A 27 -0.68 6.38 -27.25
C GLY A 27 -2.08 6.29 -26.66
N GLY A 28 -3.11 6.42 -27.50
CA GLY A 28 -4.47 6.07 -27.13
C GLY A 28 -4.62 4.56 -27.19
N GLY A 29 -5.04 3.94 -26.09
CA GLY A 29 -5.17 2.49 -26.00
C GLY A 29 -6.01 2.05 -24.81
N LEU A 30 -6.69 0.92 -24.98
CA LEU A 30 -7.32 0.17 -23.89
C LEU A 30 -6.20 -0.41 -23.02
N GLY A 31 -6.10 0.04 -21.77
CA GLY A 31 -5.06 -0.36 -20.84
C GLY A 31 -5.63 -1.12 -19.64
N PHE A 32 -5.04 -2.27 -19.32
CA PHE A 32 -5.24 -2.92 -18.03
C PHE A 32 -4.26 -2.28 -17.04
N GLY A 33 -4.76 -1.35 -16.22
CA GLY A 33 -4.01 -0.83 -15.08
C GLY A 33 -4.06 -1.79 -13.90
N THR A 34 -3.18 -1.60 -12.92
CA THR A 34 -3.20 -2.33 -11.62
C THR A 34 -4.48 -2.14 -10.80
N GLY A 35 -5.43 -1.32 -11.29
CA GLY A 35 -6.78 -1.13 -10.75
C GLY A 35 -7.92 -1.55 -11.68
N GLY A 36 -7.66 -2.29 -12.78
CA GLY A 36 -8.68 -2.80 -13.71
C GLY A 36 -8.61 -2.25 -15.13
N LEU A 37 -9.60 -2.65 -15.95
CA LEU A 37 -9.78 -2.25 -17.35
C LEU A 37 -10.20 -0.78 -17.43
N GLY A 38 -9.32 0.07 -17.96
CA GLY A 38 -9.60 1.48 -18.20
C GLY A 38 -9.38 1.88 -19.66
N LEU A 39 -10.27 2.70 -20.21
CA LEU A 39 -10.06 3.37 -21.48
C LEU A 39 -9.23 4.63 -21.21
N PHE A 40 -7.98 4.68 -21.67
CA PHE A 40 -7.10 5.82 -21.45
C PHE A 40 -6.86 6.57 -22.77
N VAL A 41 -7.23 7.85 -22.81
CA VAL A 41 -6.85 8.81 -23.85
C VAL A 41 -5.99 9.87 -23.19
N GLY A 42 -4.67 9.73 -23.31
CA GLY A 42 -3.70 10.66 -22.72
C GLY A 42 -2.28 10.12 -22.76
N GLY A 43 -1.29 11.02 -22.71
CA GLY A 43 0.12 10.65 -22.66
C GLY A 43 0.42 9.81 -21.42
N MET A 44 0.93 8.61 -21.63
CA MET A 44 1.35 7.72 -20.55
C MET A 44 2.81 8.04 -20.24
N SER A 45 3.08 8.45 -19.02
CA SER A 45 4.46 8.64 -18.53
C SER A 45 4.68 7.73 -17.33
N GLY A 46 5.83 7.08 -17.30
CA GLY A 46 6.20 6.20 -16.21
C GLY A 46 7.68 6.30 -15.90
N THR A 47 8.04 5.95 -14.69
CA THR A 47 9.42 5.77 -14.27
C THR A 47 9.76 4.29 -14.31
N LYS A 48 10.88 3.94 -14.95
CA LYS A 48 11.48 2.61 -14.91
C LYS A 48 12.71 2.69 -14.02
N ARG A 49 12.72 1.93 -12.94
CA ARG A 49 13.88 1.79 -12.06
C ARG A 49 14.53 0.44 -12.33
N GLU A 50 15.74 0.46 -12.87
CA GLU A 50 16.57 -0.73 -13.06
C GLU A 50 17.67 -0.75 -12.00
N GLN A 51 17.83 -1.87 -11.32
CA GLN A 51 18.75 -2.01 -10.19
C GLN A 51 19.38 -3.41 -10.24
N SER A 52 20.70 -3.48 -10.01
CA SER A 52 21.44 -4.75 -9.94
C SER A 52 20.91 -5.64 -8.80
N GLN A 53 21.19 -6.95 -8.83
CA GLN A 53 20.82 -7.84 -7.71
C GLN A 53 21.52 -7.42 -6.39
N ARG A 54 22.80 -7.08 -6.47
CA ARG A 54 23.60 -6.58 -5.34
C ARG A 54 23.01 -5.31 -4.73
N ALA A 55 22.57 -4.36 -5.55
CA ALA A 55 21.93 -3.15 -5.08
C ALA A 55 20.53 -3.40 -4.49
N LYS A 56 19.79 -4.43 -4.92
CA LYS A 56 18.53 -4.83 -4.28
C LYS A 56 18.76 -5.40 -2.88
N GLU A 57 19.86 -6.14 -2.69
CA GLU A 57 20.22 -6.70 -1.39
C GLU A 57 20.66 -5.62 -0.39
N PHE A 58 21.28 -4.55 -0.89
CA PHE A 58 21.76 -3.43 -0.09
C PHE A 58 20.79 -2.26 0.00
N GLU A 59 19.57 -2.39 -0.50
CA GLU A 59 18.59 -1.32 -0.45
C GLU A 59 18.26 -0.92 0.99
N ALA A 60 18.04 0.38 1.20
CA ALA A 60 17.63 0.92 2.49
C ALA A 60 16.38 0.17 3.03
N PRO A 61 16.23 0.05 4.36
CA PRO A 61 15.05 -0.58 4.93
C PRO A 61 13.78 0.16 4.46
N PRO A 62 12.68 -0.56 4.18
CA PRO A 62 11.43 0.06 3.78
C PRO A 62 10.98 1.00 4.90
N LYS A 63 10.81 2.28 4.58
CA LYS A 63 10.29 3.28 5.52
C LYS A 63 8.83 2.97 5.80
N ALA A 64 8.40 3.20 7.04
CA ALA A 64 6.99 3.18 7.37
C ALA A 64 6.25 4.19 6.47
N SER A 65 5.11 3.77 5.94
CA SER A 65 4.24 4.62 5.14
C SER A 65 2.94 4.87 5.88
N PHE A 66 2.36 6.04 5.67
CA PHE A 66 1.06 6.37 6.23
C PHE A 66 -0.02 5.50 5.60
N ASN A 67 -0.78 4.78 6.42
CA ASN A 67 -1.77 3.83 5.92
C ASN A 67 -3.11 4.50 5.62
N TRP A 68 -3.20 5.14 4.44
CA TRP A 68 -4.45 5.74 3.97
C TRP A 68 -5.59 4.75 3.82
N LEU A 69 -5.28 3.47 3.54
CA LEU A 69 -6.29 2.43 3.47
C LEU A 69 -6.94 2.19 4.83
N TYR A 70 -6.19 2.19 5.94
CA TYR A 70 -6.77 2.07 7.28
C TYR A 70 -7.71 3.24 7.61
N VAL A 71 -7.29 4.46 7.26
CA VAL A 71 -8.09 5.67 7.47
C VAL A 71 -9.39 5.56 6.69
N PHE A 72 -9.34 5.33 5.38
CA PHE A 72 -10.51 5.33 4.51
C PHE A 72 -11.25 3.99 4.38
N ALA A 73 -10.77 2.91 4.97
CA ALA A 73 -11.40 1.58 4.91
C ALA A 73 -12.91 1.59 5.21
N PRO A 74 -13.42 2.31 6.22
CA PRO A 74 -14.85 2.38 6.49
C PRO A 74 -15.65 3.02 5.36
N LEU A 75 -15.07 4.05 4.73
CA LEU A 75 -15.70 4.75 3.61
C LEU A 75 -15.69 3.90 2.35
N ILE A 76 -14.59 3.19 2.09
CA ILE A 76 -14.49 2.21 0.98
C ILE A 76 -15.51 1.09 1.18
N LEU A 77 -15.62 0.53 2.39
CA LEU A 77 -16.59 -0.52 2.69
C LEU A 77 -18.03 -0.04 2.47
N LEU A 78 -18.35 1.16 2.97
CA LEU A 78 -19.66 1.78 2.80
C LEU A 78 -19.96 2.02 1.30
N LEU A 79 -18.98 2.45 0.52
CA LEU A 79 -19.13 2.65 -0.93
C LEU A 79 -19.38 1.31 -1.65
N VAL A 80 -18.66 0.25 -1.28
CA VAL A 80 -18.88 -1.10 -1.83
C VAL A 80 -20.30 -1.58 -1.52
N ILE A 81 -20.77 -1.43 -0.27
CA ILE A 81 -22.14 -1.79 0.12
C ILE A 81 -23.16 -0.97 -0.68
N ALA A 82 -22.97 0.35 -0.78
CA ALA A 82 -23.85 1.22 -1.56
C ALA A 82 -23.91 0.82 -3.04
N ALA A 83 -22.77 0.50 -3.63
CA ALA A 83 -22.68 0.04 -5.02
C ALA A 83 -23.37 -1.32 -5.20
N MET A 84 -23.18 -2.25 -4.27
CA MET A 84 -23.84 -3.55 -4.31
C MET A 84 -25.36 -3.43 -4.26
N PHE A 85 -25.92 -2.58 -3.39
CA PHE A 85 -27.36 -2.41 -3.30
C PHE A 85 -27.95 -1.57 -4.43
N GLY A 86 -27.30 -0.46 -4.82
CA GLY A 86 -27.78 0.40 -5.89
C GLY A 86 -27.68 -0.24 -7.28
N PHE A 87 -26.56 -0.91 -7.57
CA PHE A 87 -26.36 -1.60 -8.84
C PHE A 87 -27.03 -2.98 -8.85
N GLY A 88 -26.95 -3.70 -7.72
CA GLY A 88 -27.57 -5.02 -7.58
C GLY A 88 -29.09 -4.99 -7.67
N SER A 89 -29.76 -3.99 -7.09
CA SER A 89 -31.22 -3.86 -7.24
C SER A 89 -31.61 -3.63 -8.69
N SER A 90 -30.90 -2.72 -9.38
CA SER A 90 -31.13 -2.38 -10.79
C SER A 90 -30.87 -3.57 -11.73
N PHE A 91 -29.83 -4.37 -11.43
CA PHE A 91 -29.49 -5.58 -12.18
C PHE A 91 -30.49 -6.72 -11.96
N VAL A 92 -30.95 -6.93 -10.72
CA VAL A 92 -31.98 -7.92 -10.40
C VAL A 92 -33.31 -7.57 -11.08
N GLN A 93 -33.69 -6.29 -11.08
CA GLN A 93 -34.91 -5.82 -11.76
C GLN A 93 -34.83 -6.04 -13.28
N PHE A 94 -33.69 -5.72 -13.90
CA PHE A 94 -33.44 -5.99 -15.31
C PHE A 94 -33.54 -7.48 -15.68
N MET A 95 -33.07 -8.37 -14.82
CA MET A 95 -33.18 -9.83 -15.01
C MET A 95 -34.62 -10.32 -14.81
N ALA A 96 -35.35 -9.75 -13.84
CA ALA A 96 -36.72 -10.11 -13.51
C ALA A 96 -37.71 -9.72 -14.61
N ASP A 97 -37.52 -8.57 -15.27
CA ASP A 97 -38.35 -8.09 -16.39
C ASP A 97 -38.35 -9.05 -17.60
N GLY A 98 -37.37 -9.96 -17.68
CA GLY A 98 -37.26 -10.98 -18.72
C GLY A 98 -37.87 -12.35 -18.38
N GLN A 99 -38.42 -12.55 -17.17
CA GLN A 99 -38.90 -13.86 -16.70
C GLN A 99 -40.42 -13.89 -16.46
N PRO A 100 -41.11 -15.00 -16.78
CA PRO A 100 -42.54 -15.14 -16.53
C PRO A 100 -42.83 -15.16 -15.02
N ALA A 101 -43.85 -14.41 -14.60
CA ALA A 101 -44.24 -14.30 -13.20
C ALA A 101 -44.56 -15.67 -12.57
N ALA A 102 -43.92 -15.97 -11.44
CA ALA A 102 -44.19 -17.20 -10.68
C ALA A 102 -45.60 -17.16 -10.07
N THR A 103 -46.35 -18.26 -10.18
CA THR A 103 -47.71 -18.37 -9.64
C THR A 103 -47.72 -19.13 -8.30
N GLY A 104 -48.63 -18.75 -7.39
CA GLY A 104 -48.82 -19.42 -6.09
C GLY A 104 -47.99 -18.82 -4.93
N SER A 105 -47.61 -19.65 -3.95
CA SER A 105 -46.84 -19.22 -2.77
C SER A 105 -45.43 -18.71 -3.11
N LEU A 106 -44.88 -19.16 -4.23
CA LEU A 106 -43.60 -18.71 -4.77
C LEU A 106 -43.69 -17.26 -5.26
N GLY A 107 -44.81 -16.88 -5.89
CA GLY A 107 -45.05 -15.51 -6.35
C GLY A 107 -45.14 -14.50 -5.20
N ARG A 108 -45.82 -14.84 -4.10
CA ARG A 108 -45.87 -13.95 -2.91
C ARG A 108 -44.51 -13.79 -2.22
N ALA A 109 -43.70 -14.85 -2.19
CA ALA A 109 -42.35 -14.77 -1.65
C ALA A 109 -41.44 -13.91 -2.54
N GLN A 110 -41.61 -14.01 -3.86
CA GLN A 110 -40.90 -13.19 -4.85
C GLN A 110 -41.30 -11.71 -4.77
N GLU A 111 -42.60 -11.39 -4.66
CA GLU A 111 -43.09 -10.02 -4.45
C GLU A 111 -42.52 -9.38 -3.18
N GLY A 112 -42.46 -10.14 -2.07
CA GLY A 112 -41.88 -9.66 -0.82
C GLY A 112 -40.37 -9.38 -0.93
N LEU A 113 -39.63 -10.23 -1.65
CA LEU A 113 -38.21 -10.03 -1.92
C LEU A 113 -37.96 -8.84 -2.86
N ASP A 114 -38.77 -8.70 -3.92
CA ASP A 114 -38.66 -7.59 -4.87
C ASP A 114 -38.93 -6.24 -4.18
N GLN A 115 -39.92 -6.19 -3.29
CA GLN A 115 -40.20 -5.00 -2.50
C GLN A 115 -39.05 -4.68 -1.54
N MET A 116 -38.46 -5.68 -0.89
CA MET A 116 -37.28 -5.49 -0.03
C MET A 116 -36.06 -5.01 -0.82
N VAL A 117 -35.75 -5.63 -1.97
CA VAL A 117 -34.63 -5.27 -2.84
C VAL A 117 -34.80 -3.87 -3.41
N SER A 118 -36.02 -3.49 -3.78
CA SER A 118 -36.35 -2.14 -4.26
C SER A 118 -36.13 -1.08 -3.17
N VAL A 119 -36.67 -1.30 -1.96
CA VAL A 119 -36.48 -0.38 -0.82
C VAL A 119 -35.01 -0.27 -0.44
N LEU A 120 -34.29 -1.40 -0.32
CA LEU A 120 -32.86 -1.39 -0.02
C LEU A 120 -32.05 -0.70 -1.13
N GLY A 121 -32.38 -0.95 -2.40
CA GLY A 121 -31.75 -0.30 -3.56
C GLY A 121 -31.88 1.22 -3.57
N GLN A 122 -33.01 1.75 -3.10
CA GLN A 122 -33.24 3.19 -3.02
C GLN A 122 -32.60 3.84 -1.78
N PHE A 123 -32.76 3.23 -0.60
CA PHE A 123 -32.36 3.87 0.66
C PHE A 123 -30.91 3.61 1.05
N VAL A 124 -30.33 2.46 0.72
CA VAL A 124 -28.93 2.13 1.10
C VAL A 124 -27.92 3.12 0.49
N PRO A 125 -28.00 3.51 -0.80
CA PRO A 125 -27.11 4.53 -1.36
C PRO A 125 -27.29 5.91 -0.70
N LEU A 126 -28.51 6.28 -0.33
CA LEU A 126 -28.79 7.55 0.33
C LEU A 126 -28.23 7.57 1.77
N LEU A 127 -28.42 6.47 2.51
CA LEU A 127 -27.83 6.29 3.84
C LEU A 127 -26.30 6.23 3.78
N ALA A 128 -25.73 5.67 2.72
CA ALA A 128 -24.30 5.67 2.49
C ALA A 128 -23.76 7.11 2.34
N ILE A 129 -24.41 7.98 1.57
CA ILE A 129 -24.00 9.39 1.45
C ILE A 129 -24.01 10.09 2.82
N VAL A 130 -25.07 9.89 3.61
CA VAL A 130 -25.18 10.44 4.96
C VAL A 130 -24.08 9.87 5.88
N GLY A 131 -23.85 8.56 5.83
CA GLY A 131 -22.81 7.88 6.59
C GLY A 131 -21.40 8.34 6.21
N ALA A 132 -21.14 8.62 4.93
CA ALA A 132 -19.88 9.17 4.46
C ALA A 132 -19.67 10.60 4.97
N ALA A 133 -20.71 11.44 4.95
CA ALA A 133 -20.64 12.80 5.51
C ALA A 133 -20.36 12.76 7.03
N LEU A 134 -21.06 11.92 7.78
CA LEU A 134 -20.80 11.72 9.21
C LEU A 134 -19.39 11.19 9.46
N TRP A 135 -18.89 10.27 8.64
CA TRP A 135 -17.53 9.76 8.74
C TRP A 135 -16.49 10.86 8.50
N PHE A 136 -16.69 11.74 7.51
CA PHE A 136 -15.80 12.88 7.25
C PHE A 136 -15.75 13.86 8.43
N ILE A 137 -16.88 14.10 9.10
CA ILE A 137 -16.99 15.06 10.21
C ILE A 137 -16.44 14.49 11.52
N PHE A 138 -16.73 13.22 11.83
CA PHE A 138 -16.47 12.65 13.16
C PHE A 138 -15.46 11.48 13.16
N GLY A 139 -15.42 10.68 12.10
CA GLY A 139 -14.63 9.43 12.07
C GLY A 139 -13.20 9.61 11.55
N ARG A 140 -13.00 10.57 10.65
CA ARG A 140 -11.73 10.81 9.96
C ARG A 140 -10.62 11.25 10.92
N SER A 141 -10.86 12.30 11.72
CA SER A 141 -9.86 12.89 12.60
C SER A 141 -9.27 11.87 13.56
N ARG A 142 -10.12 11.09 14.24
CA ARG A 142 -9.69 10.07 15.19
C ARG A 142 -8.76 9.02 14.56
N ARG A 143 -9.09 8.51 13.38
CA ARG A 143 -8.26 7.51 12.70
C ARG A 143 -6.99 8.09 12.10
N GLU A 144 -7.05 9.33 11.62
CA GLU A 144 -5.86 10.05 11.19
C GLU A 144 -4.92 10.31 12.37
N ASP A 145 -5.44 10.64 13.55
CA ASP A 145 -4.65 10.84 14.76
C ASP A 145 -4.01 9.53 15.24
N GLU A 146 -4.75 8.43 15.25
CA GLU A 146 -4.24 7.09 15.57
C GLU A 146 -3.13 6.65 14.61
N GLU A 147 -3.33 6.79 13.29
CA GLU A 147 -2.27 6.48 12.31
C GLU A 147 -1.12 7.48 12.35
N ASN A 148 -1.37 8.77 12.63
CA ASN A 148 -0.29 9.75 12.80
C ASN A 148 0.58 9.42 14.00
N ALA A 149 -0.01 8.96 15.11
CA ALA A 149 0.76 8.54 16.29
C ALA A 149 1.63 7.31 15.96
N ARG A 150 1.06 6.30 15.30
CA ARG A 150 1.80 5.13 14.81
C ARG A 150 2.92 5.54 13.84
N PHE A 151 2.61 6.39 12.88
CA PHE A 151 3.54 6.85 11.85
C PHE A 151 4.69 7.64 12.46
N LYS A 152 4.43 8.55 13.39
CA LYS A 152 5.49 9.30 14.12
C LYS A 152 6.40 8.38 14.94
N ALA A 153 5.82 7.39 15.62
CA ALA A 153 6.61 6.41 16.37
C ALA A 153 7.50 5.57 15.44
N ALA A 154 6.97 5.18 14.29
CA ALA A 154 7.73 4.46 13.27
C ALA A 154 8.80 5.34 12.61
N GLU A 155 8.50 6.62 12.33
CA GLU A 155 9.43 7.58 11.74
C GLU A 155 10.65 7.81 12.65
N ALA A 156 10.45 7.89 13.96
CA ALA A 156 11.56 7.99 14.91
C ALA A 156 12.48 6.76 14.86
N ALA A 157 11.91 5.55 14.79
CA ALA A 157 12.68 4.33 14.63
C ALA A 157 13.39 4.26 13.26
N ASP A 158 12.72 4.71 12.20
CA ASP A 158 13.26 4.72 10.84
C ASP A 158 14.42 5.71 10.69
N ARG A 159 14.38 6.87 11.36
CA ARG A 159 15.50 7.83 11.37
C ARG A 159 16.77 7.22 11.97
N ILE A 160 16.65 6.44 13.03
CA ILE A 160 17.77 5.73 13.65
C ILE A 160 18.32 4.69 12.68
N LYS A 161 17.44 3.86 12.11
CA LYS A 161 17.82 2.84 11.11
C LYS A 161 18.48 3.45 9.87
N GLU A 162 18.01 4.61 9.42
CA GLU A 162 18.57 5.35 8.30
C GLU A 162 19.99 5.85 8.62
N GLY A 163 20.20 6.40 9.83
CA GLY A 163 21.53 6.77 10.31
C GLY A 163 22.50 5.59 10.36
N ILE A 164 22.04 4.43 10.84
CA ILE A 164 22.83 3.18 10.85
C ILE A 164 23.13 2.73 9.42
N TYR A 165 22.13 2.73 8.54
CA TYR A 165 22.29 2.32 7.14
C TYR A 165 23.37 3.13 6.40
N TYR A 166 23.40 4.46 6.55
CA TYR A 166 24.41 5.29 5.90
C TYR A 166 25.84 5.09 6.42
N ARG A 167 26.01 4.57 7.65
CA ARG A 167 27.34 4.24 8.19
C ARG A 167 27.82 2.84 7.82
N LEU A 168 26.94 1.90 7.48
CA LEU A 168 27.33 0.54 7.10
C LEU A 168 28.30 0.56 5.90
N ARG A 169 29.22 -0.40 5.91
CA ARG A 169 30.26 -0.57 4.89
C ARG A 169 30.27 -2.00 4.39
N TYR A 170 30.36 -2.17 3.08
CA TYR A 170 30.49 -3.46 2.41
C TYR A 170 31.95 -3.70 2.02
N VAL A 171 32.48 -4.87 2.35
CA VAL A 171 33.82 -5.33 1.97
C VAL A 171 33.68 -6.36 0.85
N GLU A 172 34.30 -6.09 -0.29
CA GLU A 172 34.13 -6.91 -1.49
C GLU A 172 34.89 -8.22 -1.42
N ASP A 173 36.10 -8.21 -0.87
CA ASP A 173 36.96 -9.40 -0.78
C ASP A 173 36.35 -10.52 0.09
N ASP A 174 35.61 -10.14 1.15
CA ASP A 174 35.03 -11.08 2.11
C ASP A 174 33.50 -11.22 1.99
N HIS A 175 32.85 -10.45 1.10
CA HIS A 175 31.40 -10.44 0.93
C HIS A 175 30.61 -10.22 2.23
N VAL A 176 31.06 -9.28 3.07
CA VAL A 176 30.40 -8.93 4.33
C VAL A 176 30.05 -7.45 4.43
N VAL A 177 29.00 -7.18 5.20
CA VAL A 177 28.62 -5.84 5.63
C VAL A 177 28.98 -5.68 7.10
N PHE A 178 29.66 -4.59 7.43
CA PHE A 178 30.02 -4.29 8.81
C PHE A 178 29.62 -2.88 9.23
N ASP A 179 29.40 -2.73 10.53
CA ASP A 179 29.22 -1.43 11.18
C ASP A 179 30.55 -0.93 11.76
N PRO A 180 31.14 0.16 11.23
CA PRO A 180 32.41 0.68 11.73
C PRO A 180 32.34 1.26 13.16
N LYS A 181 31.14 1.56 13.68
CA LYS A 181 30.97 2.06 15.07
C LYS A 181 31.06 0.93 16.09
N THR A 182 30.33 -0.16 15.84
CA THR A 182 30.20 -1.29 16.79
C THR A 182 31.16 -2.44 16.49
N GLY A 183 31.72 -2.51 15.28
CA GLY A 183 32.59 -3.58 14.83
C GLY A 183 31.86 -4.89 14.51
N ARG A 184 30.52 -4.88 14.46
CA ARG A 184 29.71 -6.06 14.10
C ARG A 184 29.71 -6.29 12.60
N GLU A 185 29.71 -7.55 12.18
CA GLU A 185 29.77 -7.97 10.79
C GLU A 185 28.71 -9.02 10.50
N VAL A 186 28.15 -9.00 9.30
CA VAL A 186 27.18 -9.98 8.80
C VAL A 186 27.44 -10.29 7.32
N PRO A 187 27.02 -11.47 6.83
CA PRO A 187 27.02 -11.75 5.41
C PRO A 187 26.26 -10.68 4.63
N ALA A 188 26.72 -10.37 3.42
CA ALA A 188 26.13 -9.33 2.56
C ALA A 188 24.81 -9.76 1.90
N GLU A 189 23.90 -10.32 2.67
CA GLU A 189 22.57 -10.70 2.24
C GLU A 189 21.50 -9.83 2.92
N ARG A 190 20.42 -9.53 2.21
CA ARG A 190 19.38 -8.62 2.67
C ARG A 190 18.82 -8.96 4.05
N ASN A 191 18.53 -10.23 4.31
CA ASN A 191 17.93 -10.65 5.58
C ASN A 191 18.87 -10.42 6.76
N HIS A 192 20.17 -10.69 6.56
CA HIS A 192 21.21 -10.49 7.56
C HIS A 192 21.53 -9.00 7.80
N ILE A 193 21.49 -8.19 6.75
CA ILE A 193 21.63 -6.73 6.86
C ILE A 193 20.43 -6.13 7.63
N LEU A 194 19.21 -6.59 7.35
CA LEU A 194 18.01 -6.13 8.06
C LEU A 194 18.01 -6.56 9.53
N SER A 195 18.45 -7.77 9.86
CA SER A 195 18.59 -8.19 11.26
C SER A 195 19.63 -7.35 12.00
N LEU A 196 20.79 -7.10 11.37
CA LEU A 196 21.82 -6.23 11.94
C LEU A 196 21.29 -4.80 12.18
N LEU A 197 20.58 -4.22 11.22
CA LEU A 197 19.96 -2.89 11.36
C LEU A 197 18.97 -2.84 12.52
N ASN A 198 18.11 -3.86 12.66
CA ASN A 198 17.14 -3.91 13.74
C ASN A 198 17.82 -4.05 15.11
N GLU A 199 18.82 -4.92 15.24
CA GLU A 199 19.56 -5.11 16.49
C GLU A 199 20.32 -3.85 16.91
N LEU A 200 21.00 -3.19 15.95
CA LEU A 200 21.71 -1.93 16.20
C LEU A 200 20.73 -0.81 16.57
N ALA A 201 19.58 -0.71 15.89
CA ALA A 201 18.55 0.29 16.20
C ALA A 201 17.96 0.06 17.60
N SER A 202 17.72 -1.18 18.01
CA SER A 202 17.27 -1.49 19.37
C SER A 202 18.30 -1.13 20.44
N SER A 203 19.60 -1.32 20.16
CA SER A 203 20.66 -0.92 21.10
C SER A 203 20.79 0.59 21.24
N GLU A 204 20.70 1.35 20.14
CA GLU A 204 20.83 2.82 20.15
C GLU A 204 19.57 3.54 20.68
N GLN A 205 18.42 2.85 20.73
CA GLN A 205 17.21 3.35 21.39
C GLN A 205 17.22 3.18 22.90
N ALA A 206 18.09 2.32 23.44
CA ALA A 206 18.19 2.01 24.86
C ALA A 206 19.29 2.81 25.59
N GLU A 207 20.19 3.46 24.84
CA GLU A 207 21.15 4.47 25.33
C GLU A 207 20.51 5.86 25.46
#